data_AF-A0A969RDC4-F1
#
_entry.id   AF-A0A969RDC4-F1
#
_cell.length_a   1.000
_cell.length_b   1.000
_cell.length_c   1.000
_cell.angle_alpha   90.00
_cell.angle_beta   90.00
_cell.angle_gamma   90.00
#
_symmetry.space_group_name_H-M   'P 1'
#
loop_
_entity.id
_entity.type
_entity.pdbx_description
1 polymer ?
#
loop_
_entity_poly.entity_id
_entity_poly.type
_entity_poly.pdbx_seq_one_letter_code
_entity_poly.pdbx_strand_id
1 'polypeptide(L)'
;MDISLFRSIANQYQSLRQVNTVSMMNLISHQIEDQIIQHGLPVDFYAGFQRFSHFPDQMRRYARLGTVCRRVYVFGIADCQPPSIPGIEFLPLLPGSALTREWFLFVNTPSFWTTLVTQEVDGQDIAGGRRFDGIWSFDEQVLDRLGLLVSQIMERPYEPIRQRNYEVQNTHISEISGRMIDILEQTEMVGQRRRNRFATLQQATEVFARDSPNLLKDLAQLLHVTFGASGVVVAFSDSSKETYTVSTVIGDAIGEGWTMPILEGVSGRAIQQSRLMLVEDVRFKHESDPLLPTAKSLIAAPILGRFEGVITISTIEPNQWNEEDGQMMMSIARMLALHLRPAICPIPDAPPLPETVLKQALAEQQGALLRLLTLEKSLRSLGNFTPHQLDVLRQMHITFAKLIEKFKITRDLVLKG
;
A
#
# COMPACT_ATOMS: atom_id res chain seq x y z
N MET A 1 37.18 -10.51 -21.61
CA MET A 1 37.38 -10.48 -20.15
C MET A 1 36.01 -10.53 -19.49
N ASP A 2 35.81 -11.43 -18.52
CA ASP A 2 34.53 -11.55 -17.79
C ASP A 2 34.55 -10.56 -16.60
N ILE A 3 34.32 -9.28 -16.89
CA ILE A 3 34.36 -8.20 -15.89
C ILE A 3 32.98 -8.06 -15.26
N SER A 4 32.92 -8.25 -13.94
CA SER A 4 31.75 -7.98 -13.10
C SER A 4 31.96 -6.66 -12.37
N LEU A 5 31.04 -5.71 -12.50
CA LEU A 5 31.12 -4.45 -11.74
C LEU A 5 30.76 -4.73 -10.28
N PHE A 6 29.68 -5.50 -10.05
CA PHE A 6 29.20 -5.81 -8.71
C PHE A 6 30.22 -6.61 -7.89
N ARG A 7 30.68 -7.77 -8.39
CA ARG A 7 31.58 -8.66 -7.63
C ARG A 7 32.95 -8.02 -7.36
N SER A 8 33.38 -7.10 -8.21
CA SER A 8 34.63 -6.37 -8.04
C SER A 8 34.63 -5.50 -6.79
N ILE A 9 33.47 -4.95 -6.39
CA ILE A 9 33.33 -4.07 -5.22
C ILE A 9 32.64 -4.76 -4.03
N ALA A 10 31.78 -5.76 -4.26
CA ALA A 10 30.92 -6.37 -3.24
C ALA A 10 31.66 -6.98 -2.04
N ASN A 11 32.89 -7.47 -2.23
CA ASN A 11 33.69 -8.05 -1.15
C ASN A 11 34.34 -7.00 -0.25
N GLN A 12 34.62 -5.80 -0.77
CA GLN A 12 35.30 -4.73 -0.03
C GLN A 12 34.33 -3.82 0.72
N TYR A 13 33.05 -3.78 0.30
CA TYR A 13 32.04 -2.87 0.84
C TYR A 13 30.82 -3.62 1.39
N GLN A 14 31.05 -4.65 2.21
CA GLN A 14 29.99 -5.50 2.78
C GLN A 14 28.97 -4.71 3.63
N SER A 15 29.39 -3.63 4.29
CA SER A 15 28.51 -2.76 5.09
C SER A 15 27.51 -1.94 4.26
N LEU A 16 27.77 -1.76 2.96
CA LEU A 16 26.92 -0.99 2.04
C LEU A 16 25.99 -1.88 1.21
N ARG A 17 26.07 -3.21 1.37
CA ARG A 17 25.23 -4.16 0.64
C ARG A 17 23.84 -4.24 1.25
N GLN A 18 22.83 -4.06 0.43
CA GLN A 18 21.44 -4.27 0.82
C GLN A 18 20.72 -5.08 -0.26
N VAL A 19 19.90 -6.04 0.18
CA VAL A 19 19.01 -6.77 -0.72
C VAL A 19 17.74 -5.96 -0.94
N ASN A 20 17.52 -5.59 -2.19
CA ASN A 20 16.46 -4.70 -2.63
C ASN A 20 15.48 -5.40 -3.60
N THR A 21 14.27 -4.86 -3.68
CA THR A 21 13.23 -5.28 -4.63
C THR A 21 13.34 -4.52 -5.94
N VAL A 22 12.74 -5.05 -7.02
CA VAL A 22 12.64 -4.33 -8.31
C VAL A 22 12.07 -2.92 -8.14
N SER A 23 11.06 -2.74 -7.28
CA SER A 23 10.45 -1.43 -7.01
C SER A 23 11.44 -0.45 -6.39
N MET A 24 12.24 -0.89 -5.41
CA MET A 24 13.27 -0.05 -4.79
C MET A 24 14.41 0.27 -5.77
N MET A 25 14.76 -0.67 -6.66
CA MET A 25 15.78 -0.43 -7.69
C MET A 25 15.32 0.57 -8.74
N ASN A 26 14.07 0.47 -9.19
CA ASN A 26 13.47 1.47 -10.06
C ASN A 26 13.41 2.84 -9.37
N LEU A 27 13.03 2.88 -8.09
CA LEU A 27 12.97 4.12 -7.32
C LEU A 27 14.32 4.84 -7.29
N ILE A 28 15.38 4.15 -6.85
CA ILE A 28 16.73 4.74 -6.77
C ILE A 28 17.23 5.13 -8.17
N SER A 29 17.01 4.27 -9.17
CA SER A 29 17.42 4.56 -10.55
C SER A 29 16.74 5.83 -11.08
N HIS A 30 15.41 5.94 -10.89
CA HIS A 30 14.66 7.13 -11.30
C HIS A 30 15.11 8.37 -10.56
N GLN A 31 15.48 8.30 -9.27
CA GLN A 31 16.00 9.47 -8.56
C GLN A 31 17.33 9.98 -9.12
N ILE A 32 18.23 9.06 -9.50
CA ILE A 32 19.50 9.41 -10.16
C ILE A 32 19.23 10.03 -11.53
N GLU A 33 18.37 9.39 -12.32
CA GLU A 33 18.00 9.85 -13.67
C GLU A 33 17.29 11.21 -13.65
N ASP A 34 16.36 11.41 -12.71
CA ASP A 34 15.61 12.65 -12.56
C ASP A 34 16.52 13.80 -12.10
N GLN A 35 17.53 13.54 -11.26
CA GLN A 35 18.55 14.55 -10.92
C GLN A 35 19.27 15.07 -12.18
N ILE A 36 19.71 14.15 -13.05
CA ILE A 36 20.41 14.51 -14.28
C ILE A 36 19.50 15.33 -15.20
N ILE A 37 18.25 14.90 -15.38
CA ILE A 37 17.29 15.56 -16.26
C ILE A 37 16.91 16.94 -15.73
N GLN A 38 16.62 17.08 -14.43
CA GLN A 38 16.14 18.32 -13.82
C GLN A 38 17.22 19.41 -13.84
N HIS A 39 18.46 19.04 -13.54
CA HIS A 39 19.58 19.99 -13.48
C HIS A 39 20.33 20.14 -14.80
N GLY A 40 19.90 19.44 -15.86
CA GLY A 40 20.51 19.58 -17.18
C GLY A 40 21.98 19.13 -17.20
N LEU A 41 22.33 18.08 -16.43
CA LEU A 41 23.74 17.73 -16.20
C LEU A 41 24.36 17.08 -17.46
N PRO A 42 25.40 17.67 -18.07
CA PRO A 42 26.02 17.16 -19.30
C PRO A 42 27.00 16.02 -19.01
N VAL A 43 26.49 14.92 -18.45
CA VAL A 43 27.28 13.77 -17.99
C VAL A 43 27.38 12.66 -19.03
N ASP A 44 28.37 11.78 -18.89
CA ASP A 44 28.29 10.45 -19.50
C ASP A 44 27.55 9.54 -18.53
N PHE A 45 26.43 8.99 -18.99
CA PHE A 45 25.55 8.15 -18.19
C PHE A 45 25.65 6.71 -18.67
N TYR A 46 25.95 5.78 -17.77
CA TYR A 46 26.10 4.35 -18.08
C TYR A 46 25.00 3.55 -17.39
N ALA A 47 24.25 2.76 -18.16
CA ALA A 47 23.12 1.99 -17.64
C ALA A 47 23.11 0.54 -18.16
N GLY A 48 23.02 -0.43 -17.25
CA GLY A 48 22.90 -1.86 -17.55
C GLY A 48 21.46 -2.36 -17.41
N PHE A 49 20.87 -2.84 -18.51
CA PHE A 49 19.49 -3.32 -18.59
C PHE A 49 19.37 -4.85 -18.59
N GLN A 50 20.48 -5.57 -18.47
CA GLN A 50 20.62 -7.02 -18.69
C GLN A 50 20.29 -7.46 -20.14
N ARG A 51 19.16 -7.02 -20.72
CA ARG A 51 18.65 -7.31 -22.06
C ARG A 51 18.04 -6.06 -22.69
N PHE A 52 18.15 -5.90 -24.00
CA PHE A 52 17.53 -4.78 -24.71
C PHE A 52 16.00 -4.86 -24.74
N SER A 53 15.40 -6.05 -24.61
CA SER A 53 13.94 -6.19 -24.49
C SER A 53 13.32 -5.51 -23.27
N HIS A 54 14.10 -5.17 -22.23
CA HIS A 54 13.62 -4.39 -21.07
C HIS A 54 13.66 -2.87 -21.31
N PHE A 55 14.33 -2.40 -22.35
CA PHE A 55 14.49 -0.98 -22.63
C PHE A 55 13.18 -0.25 -23.02
N PRO A 56 12.23 -0.84 -23.79
CA PRO A 56 11.03 -0.14 -24.25
C PRO A 56 10.21 0.53 -23.13
N ASP A 57 10.15 -0.07 -21.94
CA ASP A 57 9.44 0.47 -20.79
C ASP A 57 10.04 1.80 -20.27
N GLN A 58 11.35 2.01 -20.48
CA GLN A 58 12.08 3.20 -20.06
C GLN A 58 12.37 4.18 -21.21
N MET A 59 11.91 3.88 -22.43
CA MET A 59 12.24 4.63 -23.66
C MET A 59 11.98 6.14 -23.52
N ARG A 60 10.85 6.55 -22.95
CA ARG A 60 10.51 7.97 -22.77
C ARG A 60 11.50 8.69 -21.88
N ARG A 61 11.94 8.06 -20.79
CA ARG A 61 12.89 8.65 -19.85
C ARG A 61 14.29 8.71 -20.44
N TYR A 62 14.73 7.63 -21.09
CA TYR A 62 16.04 7.59 -21.72
C TYR A 62 16.15 8.53 -22.91
N ALA A 63 15.07 8.76 -23.66
CA ALA A 63 15.02 9.81 -24.67
C ALA A 63 15.28 11.21 -24.08
N ARG A 64 14.74 11.52 -22.88
CA ARG A 64 15.04 12.77 -22.17
C ARG A 64 16.50 12.82 -21.71
N LEU A 65 17.03 11.73 -21.15
CA LEU A 65 18.45 11.65 -20.80
C LEU A 65 19.35 11.88 -22.02
N GLY A 66 19.02 11.30 -23.18
CA GLY A 66 19.77 11.49 -24.43
C GLY A 66 19.81 12.95 -24.93
N THR A 67 18.84 13.79 -24.53
CA THR A 67 18.86 15.23 -24.86
C THR A 67 19.71 16.08 -23.92
N VAL A 68 19.99 15.58 -22.71
CA VAL A 68 20.65 16.32 -21.63
C VAL A 68 22.09 15.86 -21.44
N CYS A 69 22.30 14.55 -21.39
CA CYS A 69 23.61 13.93 -21.22
C CYS A 69 24.50 14.18 -22.44
N ARG A 70 25.81 14.21 -22.22
CA ARG A 70 26.79 14.20 -23.32
C ARG A 70 26.67 12.92 -24.14
N ARG A 71 26.55 11.79 -23.44
CA ARG A 71 26.22 10.50 -24.02
C ARG A 71 25.56 9.59 -22.99
N VAL A 72 24.60 8.80 -23.43
CA VAL A 72 24.02 7.70 -22.65
C VAL A 72 24.47 6.37 -23.24
N TYR A 73 25.10 5.52 -22.43
CA TYR A 73 25.56 4.19 -22.81
C TYR A 73 24.65 3.13 -22.20
N VAL A 74 23.98 2.34 -23.03
CA VAL A 74 23.03 1.31 -22.61
C VAL A 74 23.63 -0.06 -22.88
N PHE A 75 23.90 -0.83 -21.82
CA PHE A 75 24.44 -2.17 -21.89
C PHE A 75 23.33 -3.21 -21.75
N GLY A 76 23.34 -4.21 -22.63
CA GLY A 76 22.38 -5.30 -22.57
C GLY A 76 22.65 -6.38 -23.62
N ILE A 77 22.10 -7.56 -23.41
CA ILE A 77 22.07 -8.61 -24.45
C ILE A 77 21.23 -8.09 -25.63
N ALA A 78 21.74 -8.22 -26.85
CA ALA A 78 21.05 -7.87 -28.08
C ALA A 78 19.99 -8.94 -28.46
N ASP A 79 18.97 -9.07 -27.62
CA ASP A 79 17.84 -9.98 -27.83
C ASP A 79 16.73 -9.39 -28.71
N CYS A 80 16.72 -8.07 -28.89
CA CYS A 80 15.90 -7.36 -29.86
C CYS A 80 16.70 -6.26 -30.56
N GLN A 81 16.17 -5.71 -31.65
CA GLN A 81 16.75 -4.55 -32.31
C GLN A 81 16.47 -3.30 -31.45
N PRO A 82 17.50 -2.62 -30.90
CA PRO A 82 17.29 -1.44 -30.06
C PRO A 82 16.78 -0.26 -30.91
N PRO A 83 15.96 0.63 -30.32
CA PRO A 83 15.51 1.84 -31.01
C PRO A 83 16.68 2.80 -31.25
N SER A 84 16.68 3.51 -32.38
CA SER A 84 17.65 4.58 -32.63
C SER A 84 17.18 5.87 -31.95
N ILE A 85 17.91 6.32 -30.93
CA ILE A 85 17.58 7.52 -30.15
C ILE A 85 18.82 8.43 -30.12
N PRO A 86 18.69 9.72 -30.49
CA PRO A 86 19.80 10.67 -30.41
C PRO A 86 20.40 10.75 -28.99
N GLY A 87 21.71 10.79 -28.90
CA GLY A 87 22.44 10.86 -27.62
C GLY A 87 22.59 9.51 -26.90
N ILE A 88 21.98 8.43 -27.39
CA ILE A 88 22.07 7.09 -26.80
C ILE A 88 22.91 6.16 -27.69
N GLU A 89 23.81 5.41 -27.07
CA GLU A 89 24.64 4.38 -27.68
C GLU A 89 24.34 3.03 -27.00
N PHE A 90 23.85 2.07 -27.77
CA PHE A 90 23.57 0.72 -27.30
C PHE A 90 24.81 -0.16 -27.47
N LEU A 91 25.30 -0.71 -26.35
CA LEU A 91 26.48 -1.55 -26.28
C LEU A 91 26.05 -3.01 -26.04
N PRO A 92 26.10 -3.87 -27.08
CA PRO A 92 25.67 -5.25 -26.95
C PRO A 92 26.63 -6.04 -26.05
N LEU A 93 26.08 -6.75 -25.07
CA LEU A 93 26.81 -7.64 -24.19
C LEU A 93 26.83 -9.06 -24.74
N LEU A 94 27.95 -9.76 -24.53
CA LEU A 94 28.06 -11.19 -24.79
C LEU A 94 27.18 -11.96 -23.77
N PRO A 95 26.38 -12.97 -24.18
CA PRO A 95 25.46 -13.70 -23.29
C PRO A 95 26.11 -14.37 -22.07
N GLY A 96 27.44 -14.59 -22.09
CA GLY A 96 28.20 -15.15 -20.96
C GLY A 96 28.84 -14.12 -20.03
N SER A 97 28.70 -12.81 -20.30
CA SER A 97 29.30 -11.75 -19.49
C SER A 97 28.59 -11.59 -18.14
N ALA A 98 29.35 -11.39 -17.07
CA ALA A 98 28.80 -11.09 -15.74
C ALA A 98 27.83 -9.90 -15.73
N LEU A 99 28.05 -8.89 -16.59
CA LEU A 99 27.19 -7.71 -16.73
C LEU A 99 25.74 -8.06 -17.14
N THR A 100 25.51 -9.23 -17.74
CA THR A 100 24.16 -9.67 -18.13
C THR A 100 23.27 -10.01 -16.94
N ARG A 101 23.86 -10.23 -15.76
CA ARG A 101 23.14 -10.48 -14.50
C ARG A 101 23.15 -9.27 -13.57
N GLU A 102 23.70 -8.16 -14.04
CA GLU A 102 23.87 -6.96 -13.25
C GLU A 102 22.97 -5.85 -13.78
N TRP A 103 22.28 -5.18 -12.86
CA TRP A 103 21.65 -3.90 -13.11
C TRP A 103 22.55 -2.85 -12.50
N PHE A 104 23.02 -1.92 -13.32
CA PHE A 104 23.86 -0.83 -12.83
C PHE A 104 23.56 0.51 -13.48
N LEU A 105 23.70 1.57 -12.70
CA LEU A 105 23.80 2.95 -13.15
C LEU A 105 25.14 3.50 -12.66
N PHE A 106 25.84 4.21 -13.52
CA PHE A 106 27.11 4.81 -13.17
C PHE A 106 27.25 6.17 -13.83
N VAL A 107 27.63 7.16 -13.01
CA VAL A 107 27.97 8.51 -13.43
C VAL A 107 29.18 8.94 -12.62
N ASN A 108 30.19 9.49 -13.30
CA ASN A 108 31.36 10.03 -12.65
C ASN A 108 31.79 11.31 -13.36
N THR A 109 31.42 12.46 -12.81
CA THR A 109 31.81 13.78 -13.31
C THR A 109 32.27 14.69 -12.16
N PRO A 110 32.98 15.80 -12.43
CA PRO A 110 33.47 16.70 -11.39
C PRO A 110 32.36 17.25 -10.47
N SER A 111 31.15 17.45 -10.99
CA SER A 111 30.04 18.10 -10.27
C SER A 111 28.96 17.11 -9.82
N PHE A 112 28.91 15.92 -10.40
CA PHE A 112 27.97 14.88 -10.00
C PHE A 112 28.54 13.49 -10.23
N TRP A 113 28.61 12.67 -9.17
CA TRP A 113 29.01 11.27 -9.26
C TRP A 113 28.12 10.41 -8.38
N THR A 114 27.73 9.24 -8.88
CA THR A 114 26.95 8.26 -8.13
C THR A 114 26.97 6.93 -8.85
N THR A 115 26.81 5.85 -8.11
CA THR A 115 26.66 4.53 -8.69
C THR A 115 25.64 3.71 -7.95
N LEU A 116 24.79 3.02 -8.71
CA LEU A 116 23.99 1.91 -8.26
C LEU A 116 24.51 0.68 -9.00
N VAL A 117 25.05 -0.32 -8.31
CA VAL A 117 25.50 -1.56 -8.94
C VAL A 117 24.88 -2.71 -8.20
N THR A 118 24.23 -3.62 -8.94
CA THR A 118 23.48 -4.71 -8.33
C THR A 118 23.64 -6.01 -9.09
N GLN A 119 23.48 -7.12 -8.40
CA GLN A 119 23.43 -8.47 -8.96
C GLN A 119 22.12 -9.13 -8.59
N GLU A 120 21.47 -9.76 -9.57
CA GLU A 120 20.29 -10.57 -9.32
C GLU A 120 20.63 -11.77 -8.41
N VAL A 121 19.84 -11.98 -7.37
CA VAL A 121 20.01 -13.08 -6.41
C VAL A 121 18.83 -14.04 -6.47
N ASP A 122 19.11 -15.32 -6.20
CA ASP A 122 18.09 -16.36 -6.22
C ASP A 122 17.03 -16.13 -5.13
N GLY A 123 15.76 -16.32 -5.51
CA GLY A 123 14.60 -16.15 -4.65
C GLY A 123 13.62 -15.10 -5.17
N GLN A 124 12.38 -15.18 -4.69
CA GLN A 124 11.31 -14.26 -5.05
C GLN A 124 11.04 -13.28 -3.90
N ASP A 125 10.65 -12.05 -4.23
CA ASP A 125 10.09 -11.13 -3.26
C ASP A 125 8.67 -11.59 -2.80
N ILE A 126 8.09 -10.88 -1.84
CA ILE A 126 6.77 -11.22 -1.26
C ILE A 126 5.65 -11.20 -2.32
N ALA A 127 5.85 -10.49 -3.43
CA ALA A 127 4.94 -10.39 -4.56
C ALA A 127 5.31 -11.34 -5.73
N GLY A 128 6.30 -12.23 -5.56
CA GLY A 128 6.77 -13.14 -6.61
C GLY A 128 7.80 -12.53 -7.57
N GLY A 129 8.26 -11.30 -7.31
CA GLY A 129 9.21 -10.54 -8.14
C GLY A 129 10.69 -10.88 -7.90
N ARG A 130 11.57 -10.35 -8.75
CA ARG A 130 13.03 -10.57 -8.67
C ARG A 130 13.66 -9.82 -7.48
N ARG A 131 14.76 -10.36 -6.96
CA ARG A 131 15.55 -9.75 -5.88
C ARG A 131 16.94 -9.39 -6.38
N PHE A 132 17.45 -8.26 -5.89
CA PHE A 132 18.78 -7.76 -6.25
C PHE A 132 19.58 -7.48 -5.00
N ASP A 133 20.83 -7.93 -4.97
CA ASP A 133 21.81 -7.47 -3.99
C ASP A 133 22.55 -6.28 -4.60
N GLY A 134 22.45 -5.13 -3.96
CA GLY A 134 22.85 -3.86 -4.54
C GLY A 134 23.67 -2.99 -3.61
N ILE A 135 24.55 -2.20 -4.21
CA ILE A 135 25.30 -1.12 -3.57
C ILE A 135 24.92 0.18 -4.28
N TRP A 136 24.39 1.13 -3.52
CA TRP A 136 24.26 2.52 -3.95
C TRP A 136 25.28 3.35 -3.19
N SER A 137 26.13 4.09 -3.91
CA SER A 137 27.24 4.80 -3.29
C SER A 137 27.57 6.11 -4.01
N PHE A 138 28.14 7.03 -3.22
CA PHE A 138 28.76 8.28 -3.64
C PHE A 138 30.27 8.31 -3.28
N ASP A 139 30.82 7.19 -2.81
CA ASP A 139 32.24 7.08 -2.41
C ASP A 139 33.17 7.11 -3.63
N GLU A 140 34.09 8.07 -3.64
CA GLU A 140 35.04 8.28 -4.73
C GLU A 140 35.89 7.06 -5.05
N GLN A 141 36.31 6.30 -4.04
CA GLN A 141 37.15 5.12 -4.26
C GLN A 141 36.37 4.05 -5.02
N VAL A 142 35.08 3.91 -4.71
CA VAL A 142 34.17 3.01 -5.44
C VAL A 142 33.99 3.49 -6.87
N LEU A 143 33.72 4.79 -7.05
CA LEU A 143 33.44 5.41 -8.34
C LEU A 143 34.66 5.38 -9.28
N ASP A 144 35.86 5.66 -8.78
CA ASP A 144 37.09 5.64 -9.57
C ASP A 144 37.44 4.21 -10.01
N ARG A 145 37.24 3.23 -9.13
CA ARG A 145 37.42 1.82 -9.47
C ARG A 145 36.43 1.36 -10.53
N LEU A 146 35.16 1.72 -10.40
CA LEU A 146 34.15 1.42 -11.42
C LEU A 146 34.45 2.13 -12.74
N GLY A 147 34.91 3.39 -12.69
CA GLY A 147 35.34 4.13 -13.87
C GLY A 147 36.45 3.44 -14.64
N LEU A 148 37.45 2.89 -13.94
CA LEU A 148 38.51 2.08 -14.54
C LEU A 148 37.97 0.79 -15.18
N LEU A 149 37.03 0.10 -14.53
CA LEU A 149 36.43 -1.12 -15.07
C LEU A 149 35.57 -0.83 -16.31
N VAL A 150 34.76 0.22 -16.26
CA VAL A 150 33.94 0.67 -17.39
C VAL A 150 34.83 1.10 -18.56
N SER A 151 35.92 1.83 -18.33
CA SER A 151 36.84 2.21 -19.40
C SER A 151 37.50 0.99 -20.06
N GLN A 152 37.83 -0.05 -19.29
CA GLN A 152 38.31 -1.34 -19.81
C GLN A 152 37.26 -2.05 -20.66
N ILE A 153 36.00 -2.09 -20.20
CA ILE A 153 34.88 -2.68 -20.95
C ILE A 153 34.65 -1.94 -22.28
N MET A 154 34.81 -0.62 -22.27
CA MET A 154 34.63 0.22 -23.46
C MET A 154 35.87 0.32 -24.36
N GLU A 155 36.99 -0.29 -23.96
CA GLU A 155 38.28 -0.18 -24.66
C GLU A 155 38.74 1.28 -24.83
N ARG A 156 38.51 2.12 -23.81
CA ARG A 156 38.89 3.54 -23.77
C ARG A 156 39.92 3.82 -22.68
N PRO A 157 40.76 4.85 -22.85
CA PRO A 157 41.67 5.28 -21.78
C PRO A 157 40.86 5.76 -20.58
N TYR A 158 41.30 5.37 -19.37
CA TYR A 158 40.73 5.88 -18.13
C TYR A 158 41.29 7.27 -17.83
N GLU A 159 40.41 8.25 -17.67
CA GLU A 159 40.78 9.60 -17.24
C GLU A 159 40.30 9.85 -15.80
N PRO A 160 41.20 9.86 -14.80
CA PRO A 160 40.81 10.11 -13.42
C PRO A 160 40.40 11.56 -13.21
N ILE A 161 39.33 11.78 -12.44
CA ILE A 161 38.84 13.11 -12.08
C ILE A 161 39.73 13.69 -10.98
N ARG A 162 40.52 14.70 -11.32
CA ARG A 162 41.48 15.32 -10.37
C ARG A 162 40.86 16.37 -9.46
N GLN A 163 39.77 16.99 -9.90
CA GLN A 163 39.09 18.07 -9.17
C GLN A 163 37.60 17.75 -9.12
N ARG A 164 37.06 17.63 -7.91
CA ARG A 164 35.64 17.38 -7.64
C ARG A 164 35.06 18.58 -6.90
N ASN A 165 33.82 18.95 -7.24
CA ASN A 165 33.07 19.98 -6.58
C ASN A 165 32.14 19.34 -5.53
N TYR A 166 32.64 19.23 -4.30
CA TYR A 166 31.91 18.61 -3.19
C TYR A 166 30.65 19.39 -2.77
N GLU A 167 30.65 20.71 -2.90
CA GLU A 167 29.50 21.54 -2.54
C GLU A 167 28.30 21.25 -3.44
N VAL A 168 28.55 21.19 -4.75
CA VAL A 168 27.53 20.84 -5.74
C VAL A 168 27.08 19.39 -5.57
N GLN A 169 28.02 18.46 -5.35
CA GLN A 169 27.68 17.06 -5.08
C GLN A 169 26.79 16.90 -3.83
N ASN A 170 27.15 17.53 -2.72
CA ASN A 170 26.39 17.42 -1.48
C ASN A 170 24.98 17.97 -1.63
N THR A 171 24.80 19.02 -2.44
CA THR A 171 23.48 19.55 -2.79
C THR A 171 22.64 18.50 -3.51
N HIS A 172 23.20 17.83 -4.52
CA HIS A 172 22.50 16.74 -5.23
C HIS A 172 22.17 15.57 -4.30
N ILE A 173 23.08 15.16 -3.41
CA ILE A 173 22.82 14.09 -2.43
C ILE A 173 21.65 14.48 -1.53
N SER A 174 21.65 15.69 -0.96
CA SER A 174 20.58 16.15 -0.08
C SER A 174 19.22 16.20 -0.78
N GLU A 175 19.17 16.65 -2.04
CA GLU A 175 17.93 16.65 -2.81
C GLU A 175 17.41 15.24 -3.11
N ILE A 176 18.28 14.32 -3.51
CA ILE A 176 17.91 12.91 -3.72
C ILE A 176 17.38 12.32 -2.41
N SER A 177 18.12 12.50 -1.32
CA SER A 177 17.74 11.97 -0.01
C SER A 177 16.41 12.54 0.47
N GLY A 178 16.17 13.85 0.30
CA GLY A 178 14.89 14.48 0.64
C GLY A 178 13.72 13.86 -0.12
N ARG A 179 13.83 13.74 -1.45
CA ARG A 179 12.78 13.11 -2.27
C ARG A 179 12.57 11.63 -1.92
N MET A 180 13.63 10.91 -1.58
CA MET A 180 13.53 9.51 -1.13
C MET A 180 12.76 9.40 0.19
N ILE A 181 13.03 10.28 1.15
CA ILE A 181 12.30 10.35 2.43
C ILE A 181 10.83 10.63 2.16
N ASP A 182 10.51 11.64 1.35
CA ASP A 182 9.12 11.99 1.03
C ASP A 182 8.34 10.81 0.44
N ILE A 183 8.95 10.06 -0.48
CA ILE A 183 8.32 8.89 -1.11
C ILE A 183 8.13 7.77 -0.09
N LEU A 184 9.15 7.51 0.74
CA LEU A 184 9.07 6.49 1.78
C LEU A 184 7.98 6.83 2.80
N GLU A 185 7.93 8.07 3.28
CA GLU A 185 6.89 8.55 4.19
C GLU A 185 5.49 8.41 3.57
N GLN A 186 5.32 8.76 2.30
CA GLN A 186 4.04 8.57 1.60
C GLN A 186 3.65 7.09 1.50
N THR A 187 4.59 6.20 1.17
CA THR A 187 4.31 4.76 1.10
C THR A 187 4.03 4.15 2.47
N GLU A 188 4.72 4.60 3.52
CA GLU A 188 4.45 4.19 4.90
C GLU A 188 3.09 4.69 5.37
N MET A 189 2.72 5.95 5.08
CA MET A 189 1.40 6.48 5.41
C MET A 189 0.28 5.70 4.72
N VAL A 190 0.40 5.39 3.43
CA VAL A 190 -0.57 4.57 2.69
C VAL A 190 -0.64 3.15 3.26
N GLY A 191 0.51 2.56 3.59
CA GLY A 191 0.61 1.23 4.20
C GLY A 191 -0.02 1.18 5.60
N GLN A 192 0.26 2.17 6.43
CA GLN A 192 -0.26 2.28 7.80
C GLN A 192 -1.77 2.52 7.78
N ARG A 193 -2.26 3.42 6.93
CA ARG A 193 -3.71 3.62 6.72
C ARG A 193 -4.38 2.33 6.29
N ARG A 194 -3.82 1.60 5.32
CA ARG A 194 -4.35 0.30 4.86
C ARG A 194 -4.37 -0.76 5.96
N ARG A 195 -3.34 -0.83 6.82
CA ARG A 195 -3.29 -1.76 7.96
C ARG A 195 -4.33 -1.42 9.02
N ASN A 196 -4.43 -0.15 9.41
CA ASN A 196 -5.42 0.31 10.39
C ASN A 196 -6.85 0.03 9.91
N ARG A 197 -7.11 0.25 8.62
CA ARG A 197 -8.36 -0.09 7.94
C ARG A 197 -8.70 -1.58 8.05
N PHE A 198 -7.78 -2.45 7.67
CA PHE A 198 -8.01 -3.90 7.74
C PHE A 198 -8.25 -4.37 9.18
N ALA A 199 -7.45 -3.88 10.13
CA ALA A 199 -7.61 -4.19 11.55
C ALA A 199 -9.00 -3.75 12.07
N THR A 200 -9.49 -2.60 11.64
CA THR A 200 -10.80 -2.07 12.06
C THR A 200 -11.96 -2.91 11.53
N LEU A 201 -11.90 -3.34 10.26
CA LEU A 201 -12.90 -4.26 9.71
C LEU A 201 -12.90 -5.61 10.44
N GLN A 202 -11.72 -6.14 10.77
CA GLN A 202 -11.60 -7.37 11.53
C GLN A 202 -12.20 -7.22 12.93
N GLN A 203 -11.88 -6.14 13.65
CA GLN A 203 -12.42 -5.87 14.98
C GLN A 203 -13.94 -5.64 14.95
N ALA A 204 -14.46 -4.93 13.95
CA ALA A 204 -15.90 -4.76 13.77
C ALA A 204 -16.58 -6.13 13.57
N THR A 205 -16.00 -6.99 12.73
CA THR A 205 -16.49 -8.36 12.53
C THR A 205 -16.49 -9.18 13.83
N GLU A 206 -15.45 -9.03 14.67
CA GLU A 206 -15.39 -9.67 15.99
C GLU A 206 -16.47 -9.16 16.94
N VAL A 207 -16.76 -7.85 16.95
CA VAL A 207 -17.85 -7.24 17.74
C VAL A 207 -19.19 -7.81 17.31
N PHE A 208 -19.45 -7.87 16.00
CA PHE A 208 -20.67 -8.48 15.45
C PHE A 208 -20.80 -9.96 15.78
N ALA A 209 -19.69 -10.71 15.81
CA ALA A 209 -19.70 -12.14 16.13
C ALA A 209 -19.97 -12.46 17.61
N ARG A 210 -19.88 -11.47 18.51
CA ARG A 210 -20.08 -11.64 19.96
C ARG A 210 -21.54 -11.56 20.40
N ASP A 211 -22.44 -11.11 19.52
CA ASP A 211 -23.89 -10.98 19.79
C ASP A 211 -24.18 -10.32 21.15
N SER A 212 -23.49 -9.19 21.40
CA SER A 212 -23.56 -8.43 22.65
C SER A 212 -24.86 -7.61 22.71
N PRO A 213 -25.56 -7.55 23.87
CA PRO A 213 -26.70 -6.65 24.02
C PRO A 213 -26.34 -5.16 23.86
N ASN A 214 -25.05 -4.82 23.94
CA ASN A 214 -24.52 -3.46 23.76
C ASN A 214 -23.83 -3.27 22.39
N LEU A 215 -24.18 -4.08 21.38
CA LEU A 215 -23.53 -4.09 20.06
C LEU A 215 -23.29 -2.70 19.47
N LEU A 216 -24.29 -1.81 19.52
CA LEU A 216 -24.20 -0.46 18.97
C LEU A 216 -23.15 0.39 19.69
N LYS A 217 -23.08 0.27 21.01
CA LYS A 217 -22.12 0.99 21.85
C LYS A 217 -20.71 0.44 21.67
N ASP A 218 -20.55 -0.87 21.59
CA ASP A 218 -19.27 -1.52 21.33
C ASP A 218 -18.72 -1.14 19.94
N LEU A 219 -19.59 -1.10 18.93
CA LEU A 219 -19.24 -0.66 17.58
C LEU A 219 -18.88 0.82 17.53
N ALA A 220 -19.69 1.67 18.17
CA ALA A 220 -19.39 3.10 18.22
C ALA A 220 -18.07 3.39 18.96
N GLN A 221 -17.77 2.64 20.02
CA GLN A 221 -16.53 2.80 20.80
C GLN A 221 -15.33 2.36 19.97
N LEU A 222 -15.48 1.27 19.20
CA LEU A 222 -14.47 0.84 18.24
C LEU A 222 -14.20 1.97 17.25
N LEU A 223 -15.23 2.49 16.57
CA LEU A 223 -15.08 3.57 15.59
C LEU A 223 -14.41 4.81 16.19
N HIS A 224 -14.78 5.20 17.41
CA HIS A 224 -14.16 6.32 18.12
C HIS A 224 -12.65 6.13 18.30
N VAL A 225 -12.23 4.94 18.74
CA VAL A 225 -10.82 4.65 19.06
C VAL A 225 -9.98 4.39 17.80
N THR A 226 -10.43 3.57 16.86
CA THR A 226 -9.61 3.20 15.70
C THR A 226 -9.59 4.24 14.59
N PHE A 227 -10.69 4.97 14.36
CA PHE A 227 -10.69 6.07 13.40
C PHE A 227 -10.21 7.39 13.99
N GLY A 228 -9.98 7.48 15.31
CA GLY A 228 -9.68 8.74 15.98
C GLY A 228 -10.79 9.77 15.83
N ALA A 229 -12.03 9.30 15.61
CA ALA A 229 -13.18 10.16 15.44
C ALA A 229 -13.44 10.93 16.73
N SER A 230 -13.66 12.25 16.64
CA SER A 230 -14.00 13.08 17.79
C SER A 230 -15.40 12.76 18.33
N GLY A 231 -16.32 12.38 17.43
CA GLY A 231 -17.69 11.98 17.78
C GLY A 231 -18.23 10.90 16.86
N VAL A 232 -19.04 10.00 17.42
CA VAL A 232 -19.71 8.90 16.73
C VAL A 232 -21.19 8.90 17.10
N VAL A 233 -22.06 8.76 16.11
CA VAL A 233 -23.52 8.72 16.24
C VAL A 233 -24.05 7.51 15.49
N VAL A 234 -24.94 6.76 16.13
CA VAL A 234 -25.77 5.74 15.47
C VAL A 234 -27.23 6.08 15.69
N ALA A 235 -28.00 6.19 14.61
CA ALA A 235 -29.41 6.52 14.68
C ALA A 235 -30.26 5.70 13.70
N PHE A 236 -31.53 5.49 14.03
CA PHE A 236 -32.47 4.74 13.21
C PHE A 236 -33.70 5.58 12.90
N SER A 237 -34.17 5.51 11.65
CA SER A 237 -35.43 6.10 11.20
C SER A 237 -36.61 5.37 11.82
N ASP A 238 -37.64 6.12 12.18
CA ASP A 238 -38.95 5.54 12.47
C ASP A 238 -39.63 5.09 11.15
N SER A 239 -40.55 4.14 11.27
CA SER A 239 -41.41 3.56 10.25
C SER A 239 -42.22 4.57 9.43
N SER A 240 -42.42 5.79 9.95
CA SER A 240 -43.07 6.92 9.25
C SER A 240 -42.15 7.69 8.28
N LYS A 241 -40.83 7.44 8.31
CA LYS A 241 -39.79 8.09 7.47
C LYS A 241 -39.72 9.62 7.55
N GLU A 242 -40.25 10.24 8.60
CA GLU A 242 -40.14 11.69 8.82
C GLU A 242 -39.09 12.07 9.88
N THR A 243 -38.84 11.16 10.82
CA THR A 243 -37.92 11.38 11.94
C THR A 243 -36.97 10.19 12.14
N TYR A 244 -35.82 10.48 12.76
CA TYR A 244 -34.85 9.48 13.19
C TYR A 244 -34.49 9.67 14.65
N THR A 245 -34.31 8.56 15.37
CA THR A 245 -33.99 8.56 16.80
C THR A 245 -32.55 8.13 17.01
N VAL A 246 -31.80 8.95 17.74
CA VAL A 246 -30.40 8.70 18.08
C VAL A 246 -30.32 7.61 19.13
N SER A 247 -29.73 6.48 18.77
CA SER A 247 -29.66 5.30 19.63
C SER A 247 -28.36 5.20 20.41
N THR A 248 -27.27 5.77 19.90
CA THR A 248 -25.96 5.74 20.56
C THR A 248 -25.16 6.96 20.14
N VAL A 249 -24.51 7.59 21.13
CA VAL A 249 -23.54 8.67 20.91
C VAL A 249 -22.26 8.39 21.71
N ILE A 250 -21.11 8.70 21.13
CA ILE A 250 -19.79 8.59 21.78
C ILE A 250 -18.95 9.81 21.40
N GLY A 251 -18.10 10.26 22.33
CA GLY A 251 -17.18 11.37 22.11
C GLY A 251 -17.86 12.73 22.32
N ASP A 252 -17.64 13.66 21.39
CA ASP A 252 -18.24 15.00 21.39
C ASP A 252 -19.65 15.05 20.78
N ALA A 253 -20.17 13.91 20.33
CA ALA A 253 -21.53 13.74 19.84
C ALA A 253 -22.56 13.95 20.95
N ILE A 254 -23.69 14.59 20.61
CA ILE A 254 -24.77 14.91 21.56
C ILE A 254 -26.11 14.33 21.11
N GLY A 255 -27.06 14.31 22.05
CA GLY A 255 -28.46 14.01 21.74
C GLY A 255 -28.85 12.54 21.76
N GLU A 256 -28.25 11.72 22.64
CA GLU A 256 -28.71 10.33 22.85
C GLU A 256 -30.20 10.30 23.23
N GLY A 257 -30.99 9.48 22.53
CA GLY A 257 -32.44 9.40 22.70
C GLY A 257 -33.23 10.56 22.08
N TRP A 258 -32.59 11.54 21.44
CA TRP A 258 -33.29 12.61 20.74
C TRP A 258 -33.90 12.10 19.42
N THR A 259 -35.06 12.65 19.07
CA THR A 259 -35.71 12.43 17.79
C THR A 259 -35.55 13.68 16.94
N MET A 260 -34.94 13.51 15.77
CA MET A 260 -34.59 14.59 14.84
C MET A 260 -35.34 14.43 13.52
N PRO A 261 -35.71 15.53 12.84
CA PRO A 261 -36.29 15.46 11.50
C PRO A 261 -35.25 15.05 10.46
N ILE A 262 -35.61 14.17 9.52
CA ILE A 262 -34.69 13.65 8.47
C ILE A 262 -34.18 14.74 7.52
N LEU A 263 -34.87 15.88 7.42
CA LEU A 263 -34.46 17.00 6.57
C LEU A 263 -33.32 17.84 7.17
N GLU A 264 -32.93 17.59 8.41
CA GLU A 264 -31.92 18.39 9.12
C GLU A 264 -30.57 17.64 9.21
N GLY A 265 -29.48 18.37 8.96
CA GLY A 265 -28.12 17.86 9.12
C GLY A 265 -27.62 16.93 8.01
N VAL A 266 -26.36 16.51 8.13
CA VAL A 266 -25.74 15.59 7.15
C VAL A 266 -26.21 14.16 7.36
N SER A 267 -26.43 13.75 8.61
CA SER A 267 -26.99 12.45 8.98
C SER A 267 -28.38 12.22 8.38
N GLY A 268 -29.29 13.21 8.49
CA GLY A 268 -30.63 13.14 7.90
C GLY A 268 -30.59 13.02 6.37
N ARG A 269 -29.76 13.84 5.69
CA ARG A 269 -29.58 13.75 4.24
C ARG A 269 -29.02 12.40 3.80
N ALA A 270 -28.10 11.79 4.56
CA ALA A 270 -27.57 10.47 4.24
C ALA A 270 -28.67 9.38 4.26
N ILE A 271 -29.59 9.45 5.22
CA ILE A 271 -30.78 8.57 5.29
C ILE A 271 -31.69 8.84 4.09
N GLN A 272 -32.08 10.10 3.87
CA GLN A 272 -33.03 10.50 2.82
C GLN A 272 -32.55 10.10 1.42
N GLN A 273 -31.28 10.34 1.14
CA GLN A 273 -30.67 10.04 -0.16
C GLN A 273 -30.20 8.60 -0.28
N SER A 274 -30.22 7.83 0.82
CA SER A 274 -29.67 6.47 0.90
C SER A 274 -28.23 6.40 0.34
N ARG A 275 -27.45 7.45 0.58
CA ARG A 275 -26.11 7.65 0.02
C ARG A 275 -25.12 8.02 1.11
N LEU A 276 -23.90 7.52 0.97
CA LEU A 276 -22.75 7.97 1.75
C LEU A 276 -22.53 9.47 1.54
N MET A 277 -22.50 10.22 2.64
CA MET A 277 -22.11 11.63 2.66
C MET A 277 -20.70 11.73 3.24
N LEU A 278 -19.77 12.26 2.45
CA LEU A 278 -18.42 12.60 2.89
C LEU A 278 -18.27 14.12 2.82
N VAL A 279 -18.02 14.75 3.97
CA VAL A 279 -17.79 16.19 4.06
C VAL A 279 -16.36 16.40 4.53
N GLU A 280 -15.48 16.78 3.61
CA GLU A 280 -14.06 17.02 3.88
C GLU A 280 -13.86 18.28 4.74
N ASP A 281 -14.68 19.32 4.53
CA ASP A 281 -14.66 20.55 5.33
C ASP A 281 -16.05 21.19 5.40
N VAL A 282 -16.66 21.19 6.58
CA VAL A 282 -18.01 21.75 6.83
C VAL A 282 -18.12 23.25 6.52
N ARG A 283 -17.00 23.98 6.52
CA ARG A 283 -16.95 25.42 6.20
C ARG A 283 -17.27 25.67 4.74
N PHE A 284 -16.89 24.73 3.87
CA PHE A 284 -17.25 24.75 2.47
C PHE A 284 -18.64 24.13 2.32
N LYS A 285 -19.65 24.98 2.03
CA LYS A 285 -21.06 24.65 1.75
C LYS A 285 -22.05 24.65 2.94
N HIS A 286 -21.68 25.17 4.12
CA HIS A 286 -22.56 25.24 5.30
C HIS A 286 -23.16 23.88 5.69
N GLU A 287 -22.38 22.81 5.51
CA GLU A 287 -22.83 21.45 5.81
C GLU A 287 -22.54 21.15 7.28
N SER A 288 -23.47 21.47 8.17
CA SER A 288 -23.38 21.17 9.61
C SER A 288 -24.31 20.03 10.00
N ASP A 289 -23.95 19.27 11.03
CA ASP A 289 -24.82 18.28 11.64
C ASP A 289 -25.15 18.68 13.10
N PRO A 290 -26.43 18.86 13.47
CA PRO A 290 -26.81 19.24 14.83
C PRO A 290 -26.31 18.28 15.91
N LEU A 291 -26.10 17.00 15.57
CA LEU A 291 -25.64 15.98 16.50
C LEU A 291 -24.12 16.03 16.74
N LEU A 292 -23.40 16.75 15.89
CA LEU A 292 -21.94 16.83 15.87
C LEU A 292 -21.49 18.30 15.71
N PRO A 293 -21.72 19.16 16.72
CA PRO A 293 -21.54 20.61 16.60
C PRO A 293 -20.07 21.04 16.44
N THR A 294 -19.13 20.21 16.87
CA THR A 294 -17.67 20.42 16.81
C THR A 294 -17.03 19.87 15.55
N ALA A 295 -17.79 19.16 14.72
CA ALA A 295 -17.28 18.51 13.51
C ALA A 295 -16.79 19.56 12.51
N LYS A 296 -15.54 19.40 12.05
CA LYS A 296 -15.00 20.11 10.87
C LYS A 296 -14.96 19.22 9.63
N SER A 297 -14.92 17.91 9.82
CA SER A 297 -15.10 16.91 8.76
C SER A 297 -15.94 15.76 9.31
N LEU A 298 -16.74 15.12 8.46
CA LEU A 298 -17.60 14.02 8.87
C LEU A 298 -17.91 13.06 7.72
N ILE A 299 -18.18 11.81 8.08
CA ILE A 299 -18.73 10.78 7.21
C ILE A 299 -20.07 10.33 7.80
N ALA A 300 -21.13 10.38 7.00
CA ALA A 300 -22.42 9.77 7.33
C ALA A 300 -22.70 8.61 6.36
N ALA A 301 -22.69 7.38 6.87
CA ALA A 301 -22.96 6.17 6.13
C ALA A 301 -24.35 5.63 6.45
N PRO A 302 -25.26 5.53 5.47
CA PRO A 302 -26.60 5.01 5.70
C PRO A 302 -26.57 3.50 5.97
N ILE A 303 -27.38 3.08 6.93
CA ILE A 303 -27.70 1.67 7.21
C ILE A 303 -28.90 1.33 6.34
N LEU A 304 -28.66 0.54 5.29
CA LEU A 304 -29.68 0.12 4.33
C LEU A 304 -30.09 -1.32 4.64
N GLY A 305 -31.33 -1.51 5.09
CA GLY A 305 -31.85 -2.81 5.50
C GLY A 305 -33.31 -2.72 5.94
N ARG A 306 -33.73 -3.64 6.82
CA ARG A 306 -35.09 -3.61 7.40
C ARG A 306 -35.28 -2.44 8.39
N PHE A 307 -34.20 -2.00 9.03
CA PHE A 307 -34.13 -0.77 9.81
C PHE A 307 -33.31 0.24 9.01
N GLU A 308 -33.96 1.29 8.51
CA GLU A 308 -33.25 2.40 7.85
C GLU A 308 -32.61 3.25 8.95
N GLY A 309 -31.33 3.60 8.79
CA GLY A 309 -30.60 4.37 9.79
C GLY A 309 -29.32 4.97 9.25
N VAL A 310 -28.48 5.49 10.13
CA VAL A 310 -27.20 6.11 9.77
C VAL A 310 -26.17 5.89 10.86
N ILE A 311 -24.93 5.65 10.43
CA ILE A 311 -23.75 5.75 11.29
C ILE A 311 -22.97 6.97 10.83
N THR A 312 -22.76 7.92 11.73
CA THR A 312 -22.04 9.15 11.44
C THR A 312 -20.83 9.26 12.37
N ILE A 313 -19.70 9.65 11.80
CA ILE A 313 -18.45 9.89 12.52
C ILE A 313 -17.87 11.24 12.10
N SER A 314 -17.19 11.91 13.02
CA SER A 314 -16.63 13.25 12.77
C SER A 314 -15.24 13.44 13.35
N THR A 315 -14.57 14.50 12.90
CA THR A 315 -13.30 15.00 13.45
C THR A 315 -13.31 16.53 13.59
N ILE A 316 -12.54 17.05 14.55
CA ILE A 316 -12.30 18.49 14.75
C ILE A 316 -11.31 19.12 13.75
N GLU A 317 -10.69 18.31 12.89
CA GLU A 317 -9.78 18.73 11.82
C GLU A 317 -10.43 18.53 10.44
N PRO A 318 -10.26 19.49 9.51
CA PRO A 318 -10.72 19.35 8.13
C PRO A 318 -9.82 18.41 7.32
N ASN A 319 -10.36 17.84 6.23
CA ASN A 319 -9.66 16.99 5.25
C ASN A 319 -8.99 15.72 5.82
N GLN A 320 -9.50 15.23 6.95
CA GLN A 320 -9.02 13.99 7.58
C GLN A 320 -9.48 12.73 6.83
N TRP A 321 -10.63 12.81 6.14
CA TRP A 321 -11.35 11.67 5.60
C TRP A 321 -11.33 11.66 4.07
N ASN A 322 -11.17 10.49 3.46
CA ASN A 322 -11.21 10.31 2.01
C ASN A 322 -12.30 9.31 1.57
N GLU A 323 -12.44 9.11 0.25
CA GLU A 323 -13.43 8.19 -0.31
C GLU A 323 -13.27 6.74 0.17
N GLU A 324 -12.05 6.26 0.41
CA GLU A 324 -11.82 4.89 0.89
C GLU A 324 -12.33 4.70 2.33
N ASP A 325 -12.16 5.71 3.19
CA ASP A 325 -12.67 5.69 4.56
C ASP A 325 -14.22 5.67 4.55
N GLY A 326 -14.82 6.38 3.59
CA GLY A 326 -16.25 6.33 3.32
C GLY A 326 -16.73 4.95 2.88
N GLN A 327 -16.00 4.27 1.99
CA GLN A 327 -16.31 2.89 1.58
C GLN A 327 -16.19 1.90 2.74
N MET A 328 -15.22 2.10 3.64
CA MET A 328 -15.10 1.30 4.86
C MET A 328 -16.33 1.48 5.75
N MET A 329 -16.76 2.72 5.98
CA MET A 329 -17.95 3.01 6.77
C MET A 329 -19.21 2.41 6.17
N MET A 330 -19.35 2.46 4.85
CA MET A 330 -20.43 1.78 4.14
C MET A 330 -20.40 0.26 4.37
N SER A 331 -19.21 -0.35 4.42
CA SER A 331 -19.06 -1.78 4.70
C SER A 331 -19.46 -2.13 6.13
N ILE A 332 -19.08 -1.31 7.10
CA ILE A 332 -19.48 -1.46 8.51
C ILE A 332 -20.99 -1.29 8.67
N ALA A 333 -21.59 -0.27 8.04
CA ALA A 333 -23.03 -0.04 8.06
C ALA A 333 -23.82 -1.23 7.47
N ARG A 334 -23.33 -1.82 6.38
CA ARG A 334 -23.92 -3.04 5.81
C ARG A 334 -23.80 -4.25 6.74
N MET A 335 -22.66 -4.43 7.39
CA MET A 335 -22.50 -5.49 8.39
C MET A 335 -23.45 -5.30 9.57
N LEU A 336 -23.62 -4.07 10.05
CA LEU A 336 -24.58 -3.76 11.11
C LEU A 336 -26.02 -4.07 10.68
N ALA A 337 -26.41 -3.67 9.47
CA ALA A 337 -27.73 -3.97 8.91
C ALA A 337 -28.06 -5.47 8.90
N LEU A 338 -27.05 -6.33 8.64
CA LEU A 338 -27.20 -7.78 8.64
C LEU A 338 -27.36 -8.37 10.05
N HIS A 339 -26.73 -7.76 11.06
CA HIS A 339 -26.71 -8.27 12.44
C HIS A 339 -27.88 -7.80 13.30
N LEU A 340 -28.59 -6.72 12.91
CA LEU A 340 -29.77 -6.23 13.62
C LEU A 340 -31.03 -7.14 13.46
N ARG A 341 -30.86 -8.48 13.46
CA ARG A 341 -31.95 -9.45 13.61
C ARG A 341 -32.51 -9.37 15.05
N PRO A 342 -33.81 -9.64 15.28
CA PRO A 342 -34.52 -9.06 16.40
C PRO A 342 -34.13 -9.69 17.73
N ALA A 343 -33.42 -8.94 18.56
CA ALA A 343 -33.72 -8.91 19.99
C ALA A 343 -34.59 -7.68 20.23
N ILE A 344 -35.69 -7.83 20.97
CA ILE A 344 -36.63 -6.78 21.42
C ILE A 344 -37.85 -6.55 20.49
N CYS A 345 -38.78 -7.51 20.44
CA CYS A 345 -40.21 -7.38 20.81
C CYS A 345 -41.05 -8.53 20.22
N PRO A 346 -42.01 -9.11 20.97
CA PRO A 346 -42.86 -10.20 20.50
C PRO A 346 -44.05 -9.66 19.71
N ILE A 347 -44.18 -10.03 18.43
CA ILE A 347 -45.45 -9.95 17.69
C ILE A 347 -45.64 -11.28 16.96
N PRO A 348 -46.85 -11.88 16.97
CA PRO A 348 -47.11 -13.21 16.42
C PRO A 348 -47.19 -13.21 14.89
N ASP A 349 -46.83 -14.36 14.32
CA ASP A 349 -47.15 -14.82 12.96
C ASP A 349 -46.59 -14.03 11.77
N ALA A 350 -45.37 -14.38 11.37
CA ALA A 350 -44.92 -14.25 9.97
C ALA A 350 -44.19 -15.54 9.55
N PRO A 351 -44.43 -16.06 8.33
CA PRO A 351 -43.93 -17.38 7.93
C PRO A 351 -42.41 -17.37 7.71
N PRO A 352 -41.72 -18.49 8.01
CA PRO A 352 -40.25 -18.56 7.96
C PRO A 352 -39.72 -18.48 6.51
N LEU A 353 -38.58 -17.79 6.36
CA LEU A 353 -37.83 -17.69 5.11
C LEU A 353 -37.32 -19.08 4.63
N PRO A 354 -37.19 -19.30 3.31
CA PRO A 354 -36.79 -20.60 2.76
C PRO A 354 -35.36 -21.00 3.17
N GLU A 355 -35.25 -22.21 3.72
CA GLU A 355 -34.02 -22.87 4.22
C GLU A 355 -32.84 -22.88 3.23
N THR A 356 -33.13 -22.70 1.94
CA THR A 356 -32.16 -22.66 0.82
C THR A 356 -31.22 -21.46 0.88
N VAL A 357 -31.71 -20.26 1.23
CA VAL A 357 -30.88 -19.04 1.26
C VAL A 357 -29.88 -19.09 2.42
N LEU A 358 -30.29 -19.68 3.55
CA LEU A 358 -29.42 -19.86 4.72
C LEU A 358 -28.30 -20.88 4.45
N LYS A 359 -28.61 -21.98 3.74
CA LYS A 359 -27.61 -22.99 3.34
C LYS A 359 -26.61 -22.45 2.32
N GLN A 360 -27.04 -21.56 1.42
CA GLN A 360 -26.19 -21.00 0.37
C GLN A 360 -25.18 -19.97 0.92
N ALA A 361 -25.61 -19.09 1.82
CA ALA A 361 -24.72 -18.16 2.52
C ALA A 361 -23.71 -18.89 3.44
N LEU A 362 -24.12 -20.00 4.07
CA LEU A 362 -23.23 -20.85 4.88
C LEU A 362 -22.17 -21.55 4.01
N ALA A 363 -22.54 -22.01 2.81
CA ALA A 363 -21.63 -22.66 1.87
C ALA A 363 -20.58 -21.69 1.29
N GLU A 364 -20.95 -20.44 1.02
CA GLU A 364 -20.02 -19.40 0.56
C GLU A 364 -19.00 -19.02 1.65
N GLN A 365 -19.45 -18.89 2.91
CA GLN A 365 -18.58 -18.67 4.07
C GLN A 365 -17.62 -19.85 4.30
N GLN A 366 -18.09 -21.09 4.14
CA GLN A 366 -17.25 -22.30 4.24
C GLN A 366 -16.21 -22.39 3.12
N GLY A 367 -16.55 -21.95 1.90
CA GLY A 367 -15.63 -21.92 0.76
C GLY A 367 -14.48 -20.92 0.95
N ALA A 368 -14.74 -19.75 1.55
CA ALA A 368 -13.70 -18.77 1.85
C ALA A 368 -12.73 -19.28 2.94
N LEU A 369 -13.25 -19.95 3.96
CA LEU A 369 -12.47 -20.59 5.03
C LEU A 369 -11.57 -21.71 4.50
N LEU A 370 -12.06 -22.55 3.59
CA LEU A 370 -11.27 -23.63 2.99
C LEU A 370 -10.09 -23.08 2.16
N ARG A 371 -10.29 -22.00 1.38
CA ARG A 371 -9.21 -21.36 0.60
C ARG A 371 -8.10 -20.79 1.47
N LEU A 372 -8.46 -20.19 2.60
CA LEU A 372 -7.50 -19.69 3.59
C LEU A 372 -6.67 -20.81 4.22
N LEU A 373 -7.28 -21.96 4.50
CA LEU A 373 -6.59 -23.14 5.01
C LEU A 373 -5.64 -23.75 3.96
N THR A 374 -6.04 -23.76 2.69
CA THR A 374 -5.15 -24.20 1.59
C THR A 374 -3.95 -23.27 1.45
N LEU A 375 -4.17 -21.95 1.56
CA LEU A 375 -3.12 -20.94 1.52
C LEU A 375 -2.13 -21.10 2.69
N GLU A 376 -2.61 -21.36 3.90
CA GLU A 376 -1.76 -21.61 5.08
C GLU A 376 -0.87 -22.85 4.86
N LYS A 377 -1.43 -23.93 4.33
CA LYS A 377 -0.74 -25.19 4.07
C LYS A 377 0.34 -25.01 2.99
N SER A 378 0.04 -24.25 1.94
CA SER A 378 1.02 -23.84 0.92
C SER A 378 2.14 -22.98 1.51
N LEU A 379 1.81 -22.00 2.36
CA LEU A 379 2.80 -21.16 3.03
C LEU A 379 3.74 -22.01 3.91
N ARG A 380 3.22 -22.95 4.73
CA ARG A 380 4.04 -23.82 5.58
C ARG A 380 5.05 -24.67 4.81
N SER A 381 4.76 -25.02 3.55
CA SER A 381 5.66 -25.79 2.68
C SER A 381 6.86 -24.99 2.14
N LEU A 382 6.81 -23.65 2.21
CA LEU A 382 7.86 -22.75 1.71
C LEU A 382 8.97 -22.43 2.74
N GLY A 383 8.92 -23.06 3.91
CA GLY A 383 10.07 -23.32 4.79
C GLY A 383 11.10 -22.20 4.94
N ASN A 384 10.72 -21.05 5.52
CA ASN A 384 11.57 -20.17 6.33
C ASN A 384 10.75 -18.97 6.83
N PHE A 385 10.15 -19.11 8.02
CA PHE A 385 9.38 -18.05 8.65
C PHE A 385 10.19 -17.37 9.76
N THR A 386 10.13 -16.05 9.79
CA THR A 386 10.65 -15.27 10.93
C THR A 386 9.87 -15.59 12.22
N PRO A 387 10.44 -15.40 13.41
CA PRO A 387 9.74 -15.65 14.68
C PRO A 387 8.41 -14.91 14.81
N HIS A 388 8.32 -13.69 14.28
CA HIS A 388 7.07 -12.92 14.27
C HIS A 388 6.03 -13.52 13.31
N GLN A 389 6.44 -14.00 12.14
CA GLN A 389 5.53 -14.69 11.20
C GLN A 389 5.04 -16.02 11.76
N LEU A 390 5.88 -16.75 12.51
CA LEU A 390 5.47 -17.97 13.22
C LEU A 390 4.41 -17.67 14.29
N ASP A 391 4.53 -16.53 14.97
CA ASP A 391 3.58 -16.12 15.99
C ASP A 391 2.24 -15.68 15.39
N VAL A 392 2.26 -14.94 14.29
CA VAL A 392 1.05 -14.59 13.53
C VAL A 392 0.35 -15.84 12.98
N LEU A 393 1.10 -16.81 12.43
CA LEU A 393 0.55 -18.09 11.98
C LEU A 393 -0.06 -18.89 13.13
N ARG A 394 0.58 -18.89 14.30
CA ARG A 394 0.06 -19.55 15.51
C ARG A 394 -1.24 -18.88 15.98
N GLN A 395 -1.30 -17.55 15.96
CA GLN A 395 -2.48 -16.80 16.37
C GLN A 395 -3.65 -16.96 15.39
N MET A 396 -3.37 -17.03 14.08
CA MET A 396 -4.36 -17.42 13.08
C MET A 396 -4.89 -18.82 13.37
N HIS A 397 -4.02 -19.80 13.63
CA HIS A 397 -4.41 -21.18 13.89
C HIS A 397 -5.32 -21.32 15.12
N ILE A 398 -5.03 -20.60 16.20
CA ILE A 398 -5.87 -20.57 17.42
C ILE A 398 -7.24 -19.96 17.11
N THR A 399 -7.27 -18.87 16.35
CA THR A 399 -8.51 -18.20 15.95
C THR A 399 -9.37 -19.09 15.05
N PHE A 400 -8.74 -19.82 14.12
CA PHE A 400 -9.42 -20.79 13.26
C PHE A 400 -9.97 -22.00 14.02
N ALA A 401 -9.23 -22.54 14.99
CA ALA A 401 -9.71 -23.64 15.82
C ALA A 401 -11.00 -23.28 16.57
N LYS A 402 -11.05 -22.05 17.13
CA LYS A 402 -12.25 -21.51 17.80
C LYS A 402 -13.44 -21.32 16.84
N LEU A 403 -13.16 -20.89 15.60
CA LEU A 403 -14.18 -20.75 14.56
C LEU A 403 -14.77 -22.11 14.14
N ILE A 404 -13.92 -23.13 13.93
CA ILE A 404 -14.37 -24.49 13.55
C ILE A 404 -15.25 -25.10 14.65
N GLU A 405 -14.88 -24.91 15.91
CA GLU A 405 -15.65 -25.38 17.07
C GLU A 405 -17.01 -24.68 17.18
N LYS A 406 -17.05 -23.36 16.96
CA LYS A 406 -18.29 -22.54 16.99
C LYS A 406 -19.26 -22.88 15.86
N PHE A 407 -18.76 -23.26 14.68
CA PHE A 407 -19.58 -23.54 13.50
C PHE A 407 -19.88 -25.04 13.27
N LYS A 408 -19.48 -25.94 14.18
CA LYS A 408 -19.66 -27.41 14.06
C LYS A 408 -19.24 -27.96 12.69
N ILE A 409 -18.18 -27.41 12.09
CA ILE A 409 -17.67 -27.88 10.81
C ILE A 409 -17.01 -29.25 11.04
N THR A 410 -17.55 -30.29 10.41
CA THR A 410 -17.08 -31.67 10.57
C THR A 410 -15.61 -31.77 10.15
N ARG A 411 -14.76 -32.34 11.03
CA ARG A 411 -13.31 -32.52 10.82
C ARG A 411 -12.93 -33.23 9.51
N ASP A 412 -13.85 -33.95 8.88
CA ASP A 412 -13.60 -34.75 7.68
C ASP A 412 -13.36 -33.94 6.38
N LEU A 413 -13.73 -32.65 6.35
CA LEU A 413 -13.46 -31.79 5.17
C LEU A 413 -12.04 -31.19 5.16
N VAL A 414 -11.30 -31.25 6.26
CA VAL A 414 -9.97 -30.63 6.39
C VAL A 414 -8.83 -31.57 5.96
N LEU A 415 -9.09 -32.88 5.86
CA LEU A 415 -8.05 -33.89 5.59
C LEU A 415 -7.97 -34.38 4.12
N LYS A 416 -8.82 -33.89 3.22
CA LYS A 416 -8.80 -34.29 1.79
C LYS A 416 -8.47 -33.16 0.79
N GLY A 417 -8.05 -31.99 1.28
CA GLY A 417 -7.59 -30.86 0.46
C GLY A 417 -6.07 -30.72 0.43
#